data_AF-A0A1V2QU83-F1
#
_entry.id   AF-A0A1V2QU83-F1
#
_cell.length_a   1.000
_cell.length_b   1.000
_cell.length_c   1.000
_cell.angle_alpha   90.00
_cell.angle_beta   90.00
_cell.angle_gamma   90.00
#
_symmetry.space_group_name_H-M   'P 1'
#
loop_
_entity.id
_entity.type
_entity.pdbx_description
1 polymer ?
#
loop_
_entity_poly.entity_id
_entity_poly.type
_entity_poly.pdbx_seq_one_letter_code
_entity_poly.pdbx_strand_id
1 'polypeptide(L)'
;MTGSGAKTHGRLIVNGKAVPVVSGEDQMAAKVRSELTSMGLPVEPTRATDVDMKTAAWQRTSGTKHATVVINHVPCKGKLGCDQLVPILLPEGYTLTVHGETANGVKYKKRFSGGAAPWWS
;
A
#
# COMPACT_ATOMS: atom_id res chain seq x y z
N MET A 1 -2.77 5.24 -26.06
CA MET A 1 -1.54 4.45 -25.88
C MET A 1 -1.69 3.62 -24.62
N THR A 2 -2.12 2.37 -24.76
CA THR A 2 -2.34 1.43 -23.64
C THR A 2 -1.02 0.73 -23.32
N GLY A 3 -0.27 1.25 -22.36
CA GLY A 3 0.86 0.51 -21.80
C GLY A 3 0.33 -0.80 -21.22
N SER A 4 0.89 -1.92 -21.66
CA SER A 4 0.61 -3.27 -21.14
C SER A 4 1.19 -3.41 -19.73
N GLY A 5 0.74 -2.58 -18.79
CA GLY A 5 1.16 -2.60 -17.39
C GLY A 5 0.66 -3.88 -16.76
N ALA A 6 1.51 -4.91 -16.74
CA ALA A 6 1.21 -6.15 -16.05
C ALA A 6 0.82 -5.81 -14.60
N LYS A 7 -0.35 -6.28 -14.16
CA LYS A 7 -0.83 -6.03 -12.79
C LYS A 7 0.21 -6.55 -11.80
N THR A 8 0.46 -5.78 -10.74
CA THR A 8 1.23 -6.24 -9.61
C THR A 8 0.41 -7.31 -8.90
N HIS A 9 0.96 -8.51 -8.81
CA HIS A 9 0.37 -9.61 -8.07
C HIS A 9 1.09 -9.71 -6.74
N GLY A 10 0.32 -9.61 -5.67
CA GLY A 10 0.79 -9.67 -4.30
C GLY A 10 0.18 -10.83 -3.54
N ARG A 11 0.88 -11.22 -2.47
CA ARG A 11 0.39 -12.15 -1.45
C ARG A 11 0.49 -11.48 -0.10
N LEU A 12 -0.65 -11.18 0.50
CA LEU A 12 -0.78 -10.71 1.87
C LEU A 12 -0.67 -11.92 2.81
N ILE A 13 0.29 -11.89 3.71
CA ILE A 13 0.54 -12.92 4.71
C ILE A 13 0.04 -12.42 6.06
N VAL A 14 -0.99 -13.07 6.58
CA VAL A 14 -1.61 -12.76 7.88
C VAL A 14 -1.92 -14.07 8.59
N ASN A 15 -1.51 -14.19 9.85
CA ASN A 15 -1.73 -15.39 10.69
C ASN A 15 -1.30 -16.69 9.99
N GLY A 16 -0.18 -16.66 9.26
CA GLY A 16 0.36 -17.80 8.51
C GLY A 16 -0.38 -18.15 7.22
N LYS A 17 -1.45 -17.43 6.85
CA LYS A 17 -2.21 -17.64 5.62
C LYS A 17 -1.84 -16.60 4.56
N ALA A 18 -1.74 -17.06 3.32
CA ALA A 18 -1.53 -16.19 2.17
C ALA A 18 -2.87 -15.87 1.48
N VAL A 19 -3.17 -14.58 1.35
CA VAL A 19 -4.35 -14.05 0.64
C VAL A 19 -3.87 -13.31 -0.60
N PRO A 20 -4.42 -13.58 -1.80
CA PRO A 20 -4.04 -12.87 -3.00
C PRO A 20 -4.49 -11.40 -2.93
N VAL A 21 -3.63 -10.49 -3.37
CA VAL A 21 -3.95 -9.06 -3.55
C VAL A 21 -3.41 -8.65 -4.90
N VAL A 22 -4.22 -8.04 -5.75
CA VAL A 22 -3.82 -7.65 -7.11
C VAL A 22 -3.98 -6.15 -7.25
N SER A 23 -3.06 -5.47 -7.94
CA SER A 23 -3.22 -4.05 -8.24
C SER A 23 -4.39 -3.79 -9.20
N GLY A 24 -4.86 -2.56 -9.19
CA GLY A 24 -6.01 -2.12 -9.98
C GLY A 24 -7.23 -1.80 -9.12
N GLU A 25 -8.28 -1.35 -9.80
CA GLU A 25 -9.50 -0.87 -9.19
C GLU A 25 -10.29 -1.99 -8.49
N ASP A 26 -10.67 -1.72 -7.24
CA ASP A 26 -11.61 -2.50 -6.44
C ASP A 26 -12.08 -1.67 -5.22
N GLN A 27 -12.79 -2.33 -4.30
CA GLN A 27 -13.28 -1.72 -3.06
C GLN A 27 -12.15 -1.19 -2.16
N MET A 28 -10.97 -1.83 -2.14
CA MET A 28 -9.85 -1.36 -1.34
C MET A 28 -9.21 -0.13 -1.98
N ALA A 29 -9.13 -0.04 -3.31
CA ALA A 29 -8.69 1.19 -3.99
C ALA A 29 -9.63 2.37 -3.69
N ALA A 30 -10.95 2.13 -3.73
CA ALA A 30 -11.94 3.13 -3.31
C ALA A 30 -11.77 3.54 -1.83
N LYS A 31 -11.48 2.57 -0.95
CA LYS A 31 -11.22 2.84 0.47
C LYS A 31 -9.96 3.69 0.66
N VAL A 32 -8.87 3.43 -0.07
CA VAL A 32 -7.66 4.26 -0.03
C VAL A 32 -7.99 5.72 -0.35
N ARG A 33 -8.72 5.97 -1.45
CA ARG A 33 -9.13 7.32 -1.85
C ARG A 33 -9.95 7.98 -0.74
N SER A 34 -11.00 7.29 -0.29
CA SER A 34 -11.88 7.80 0.76
C SER A 34 -11.11 8.21 2.03
N GLU A 35 -10.21 7.35 2.51
CA GLU A 35 -9.43 7.62 3.73
C GLU A 35 -8.49 8.81 3.55
N LEU A 36 -7.73 8.86 2.44
CA LEU A 36 -6.79 9.95 2.19
C LEU A 36 -7.51 11.30 1.97
N THR A 37 -8.66 11.29 1.27
CA THR A 37 -9.51 12.47 1.14
C THR A 37 -10.07 12.92 2.48
N SER A 38 -10.54 12.00 3.33
CA SER A 38 -11.00 12.33 4.69
C SER A 38 -9.88 12.88 5.58
N MET A 39 -8.62 12.52 5.32
CA MET A 39 -7.44 13.10 5.97
C MET A 39 -7.00 14.44 5.38
N GLY A 40 -7.72 14.97 4.37
CA GLY A 40 -7.44 16.28 3.77
C GLY A 40 -6.39 16.28 2.66
N LEU A 41 -6.06 15.13 2.05
CA LEU A 41 -5.15 15.11 0.91
C LEU A 41 -5.72 16.02 -0.21
N PRO A 42 -4.99 17.05 -0.67
CA PRO A 42 -5.53 18.07 -1.59
C PRO A 42 -5.57 17.63 -3.06
N VAL A 43 -5.24 16.36 -3.35
CA VAL A 43 -5.09 15.82 -4.71
C VAL A 43 -5.58 14.38 -4.78
N GLU A 44 -5.90 13.93 -5.98
CA GLU A 44 -6.27 12.53 -6.22
C GLU A 44 -5.06 11.59 -5.97
N PRO A 45 -5.18 10.57 -5.11
CA PRO A 45 -4.09 9.64 -4.85
C PRO A 45 -3.96 8.63 -6.00
N THR A 46 -3.14 8.97 -7.00
CA THR A 46 -2.91 8.17 -8.22
C THR A 46 -2.39 6.74 -7.98
N ARG A 47 -1.90 6.45 -6.76
CA ARG A 47 -1.42 5.13 -6.33
C ARG A 47 -2.44 4.34 -5.52
N ALA A 48 -3.69 4.79 -5.43
CA ALA A 48 -4.74 4.11 -4.67
C ALA A 48 -4.95 2.65 -5.05
N THR A 49 -4.64 2.29 -6.29
CA THR A 49 -4.77 0.93 -6.83
C THR A 49 -3.59 0.02 -6.53
N ASP A 50 -2.50 0.53 -5.95
CA ASP A 50 -1.29 -0.24 -5.70
C ASP A 50 -1.51 -1.22 -4.54
N VAL A 51 -0.82 -2.36 -4.59
CA VAL A 51 -1.03 -3.47 -3.64
C VAL A 51 -0.72 -3.06 -2.20
N ASP A 52 0.34 -2.29 -1.97
CA ASP A 52 0.75 -1.79 -0.67
C ASP A 52 -0.26 -0.78 -0.09
N MET A 53 -0.76 0.14 -0.92
CA MET A 53 -1.84 1.06 -0.53
C MET A 53 -3.11 0.31 -0.13
N LYS A 54 -3.55 -0.64 -0.97
CA LYS A 54 -4.73 -1.48 -0.69
C LYS A 54 -4.54 -2.35 0.54
N THR A 55 -3.33 -2.85 0.78
CA THR A 55 -2.99 -3.61 1.98
C THR A 55 -3.09 -2.74 3.23
N ALA A 56 -2.61 -1.50 3.18
CA ALA A 56 -2.75 -0.57 4.30
C ALA A 56 -4.22 -0.22 4.60
N ALA A 57 -5.04 0.02 3.58
CA ALA A 57 -6.48 0.23 3.74
C ALA A 57 -7.19 -1.01 4.31
N TRP A 58 -6.81 -2.21 3.85
CA TRP A 58 -7.31 -3.47 4.40
C TRP A 58 -6.91 -3.64 5.88
N GLN A 59 -5.68 -3.30 6.27
CA GLN A 59 -5.25 -3.36 7.67
C GLN A 59 -6.07 -2.42 8.55
N ARG A 60 -6.26 -1.17 8.10
CA ARG A 60 -7.12 -0.20 8.79
C ARG A 60 -8.56 -0.71 8.97
N THR A 61 -9.10 -1.40 7.96
CA THR A 61 -10.47 -1.93 7.99
C THR A 61 -10.60 -3.19 8.84
N SER A 62 -9.62 -4.10 8.79
CA SER A 62 -9.66 -5.38 9.49
C SER A 62 -9.20 -5.32 10.95
N GLY A 63 -8.55 -4.23 11.36
CA GLY A 63 -7.90 -4.13 12.68
C GLY A 63 -6.60 -4.94 12.80
N THR A 64 -6.10 -5.52 11.70
CA THR A 64 -4.87 -6.31 11.71
C THR A 64 -3.65 -5.41 11.86
N LYS A 65 -3.05 -5.41 13.05
CA LYS A 65 -1.91 -4.54 13.39
C LYS A 65 -0.64 -4.86 12.62
N HIS A 66 -0.35 -6.14 12.38
CA HIS A 66 0.89 -6.56 11.75
C HIS A 66 0.60 -7.45 10.55
N ALA A 67 1.09 -7.03 9.39
CA ALA A 67 0.97 -7.79 8.16
C ALA A 67 2.27 -7.75 7.35
N THR A 68 2.44 -8.76 6.51
CA THR A 68 3.50 -8.82 5.51
C THR A 68 2.88 -8.96 4.13
N VAL A 69 3.34 -8.22 3.13
CA VAL A 69 2.93 -8.41 1.75
C VAL A 69 4.14 -8.66 0.87
N VAL A 70 4.04 -9.68 0.02
CA VAL A 70 5.05 -10.00 -0.99
C VAL A 70 4.53 -9.56 -2.34
N ILE A 71 5.26 -8.71 -3.07
CA ILE A 71 4.89 -8.17 -4.38
C ILE A 71 6.02 -8.35 -5.39
N ASN A 72 5.70 -8.35 -6.68
CA ASN A 72 6.67 -8.41 -7.78
C ASN A 72 7.17 -7.02 -8.24
N HIS A 73 6.97 -6.00 -7.41
CA HIS A 73 7.38 -4.61 -7.63
C HIS A 73 7.97 -4.04 -6.34
N VAL A 74 8.41 -2.78 -6.35
CA VAL A 74 8.79 -2.05 -5.13
C VAL A 74 7.84 -0.87 -4.91
N PRO A 75 7.57 -0.49 -3.64
CA PRO A 75 6.81 0.72 -3.33
C PRO A 75 7.37 1.95 -4.06
N CYS A 76 6.48 2.68 -4.73
CA CYS A 76 6.86 3.90 -5.44
C CYS A 76 7.28 5.00 -4.45
N LYS A 77 8.36 5.72 -4.79
CA LYS A 77 8.88 6.85 -4.00
C LYS A 77 8.15 8.16 -4.30
N GLY A 78 8.31 9.14 -3.41
CA GLY A 78 7.79 10.52 -3.58
C GLY A 78 6.60 10.83 -2.68
N LYS A 79 6.18 12.11 -2.65
CA LYS A 79 5.13 12.61 -1.74
C LYS A 79 3.77 11.90 -1.91
N LEU A 80 3.45 11.50 -3.14
CA LEU A 80 2.25 10.73 -3.49
C LEU A 80 2.56 9.25 -3.74
N GLY A 81 3.80 8.83 -3.48
CA GLY A 81 4.21 7.44 -3.57
C GLY A 81 3.82 6.66 -2.33
N CYS A 82 3.71 5.35 -2.48
CA CYS A 82 3.37 4.44 -1.39
C CYS A 82 4.35 4.56 -0.22
N ASP A 83 5.61 4.88 -0.50
CA ASP A 83 6.63 5.09 0.53
C ASP A 83 6.26 6.17 1.56
N GLN A 84 5.50 7.18 1.13
CA GLN A 84 5.05 8.29 1.98
C GLN A 84 3.62 8.07 2.46
N LEU A 85 2.74 7.60 1.58
CA LEU A 85 1.31 7.50 1.89
C LEU A 85 0.96 6.28 2.74
N VAL A 86 1.71 5.17 2.67
CA VAL A 86 1.44 3.98 3.50
C VAL A 86 1.57 4.29 5.01
N PRO A 87 2.65 4.93 5.51
CA PRO A 87 2.76 5.33 6.91
C PRO A 87 1.65 6.26 7.40
N ILE A 88 1.12 7.13 6.54
CA ILE A 88 0.02 8.05 6.86
C ILE A 88 -1.31 7.29 6.89
N LEU A 89 -1.53 6.41 5.92
CA LEU A 89 -2.74 5.63 5.81
C LEU A 89 -2.87 4.56 6.90
N LEU A 90 -1.75 3.98 7.37
CA LEU A 90 -1.75 3.03 8.48
C LEU A 90 -2.04 3.74 9.82
N PRO A 91 -2.94 3.20 10.67
CA PRO A 91 -3.13 3.74 12.01
C PRO A 91 -1.87 3.60 12.88
N GLU A 92 -1.74 4.44 13.91
CA GLU A 92 -0.66 4.34 14.89
C GLU A 92 -0.61 2.94 15.52
N GLY A 93 0.60 2.41 15.69
CA GLY A 93 0.83 1.06 16.22
C GLY A 93 0.68 -0.07 15.20
N TYR A 94 0.30 0.23 13.95
CA TYR A 94 0.22 -0.74 12.87
C TYR A 94 1.55 -0.79 12.12
N THR A 95 1.90 -1.95 11.60
CA THR A 95 3.07 -2.11 10.73
C THR A 95 2.78 -2.99 9.53
N LEU A 96 3.29 -2.58 8.37
CA LEU A 96 3.27 -3.34 7.13
C LEU A 96 4.70 -3.64 6.69
N THR A 97 5.06 -4.91 6.56
CA THR A 97 6.33 -5.32 5.95
C THR A 97 6.10 -5.63 4.48
N VAL A 98 6.76 -4.90 3.58
CA VAL A 98 6.73 -5.18 2.14
C VAL A 98 8.01 -5.91 1.74
N HIS A 99 7.84 -7.08 1.15
CA HIS A 99 8.88 -7.77 0.39
C HIS A 99 8.60 -7.56 -1.09
N GLY A 100 9.55 -6.94 -1.79
CA GLY A 100 9.42 -6.59 -3.19
C GLY A 100 10.59 -7.08 -4.02
N GLU A 101 10.51 -6.80 -5.32
CA GLU A 101 11.59 -7.04 -6.27
C GLU A 101 11.60 -5.90 -7.31
N THR A 102 12.78 -5.42 -7.67
CA THR A 102 12.93 -4.44 -8.76
C THR A 102 12.83 -5.13 -10.12
N ALA A 103 12.66 -4.37 -11.20
CA ALA A 103 12.67 -4.92 -12.56
C ALA A 103 13.96 -5.70 -12.92
N ASN A 104 15.07 -5.41 -12.23
CA ASN A 104 16.36 -6.07 -12.43
C ASN A 104 16.59 -7.25 -11.47
N GLY A 105 15.54 -7.73 -10.79
CA GLY A 105 15.62 -8.88 -9.87
C GLY A 105 16.20 -8.58 -8.49
N VAL A 106 16.45 -7.31 -8.16
CA VAL A 106 17.01 -6.94 -6.85
C VAL A 106 15.93 -7.05 -5.79
N LYS A 107 16.17 -7.87 -4.76
CA LYS A 107 15.25 -8.04 -3.63
C LYS A 107 15.14 -6.75 -2.83
N TYR A 108 13.92 -6.44 -2.41
CA TYR A 108 13.58 -5.29 -1.59
C TYR A 108 12.87 -5.75 -0.33
N LYS A 109 13.18 -5.11 0.80
CA LYS A 109 12.43 -5.26 2.04
C LYS A 109 12.32 -3.91 2.73
N LYS A 110 11.10 -3.52 3.10
CA LYS A 110 10.87 -2.35 3.95
C LYS A 110 9.74 -2.61 4.92
N ARG A 111 9.90 -2.14 6.15
CA ARG A 111 8.84 -2.12 7.16
C ARG A 111 8.35 -0.69 7.32
N PHE A 112 7.06 -0.49 7.10
CA PHE A 112 6.37 0.75 7.37
C PHE A 112 5.74 0.70 8.77
N SER A 113 5.80 1.82 9.48
CA SER A 113 5.08 2.05 10.74
C SER A 113 4.00 3.09 10.50
N GLY A 114 2.81 2.83 11.02
CA GLY A 114 1.66 3.74 10.90
C GLY A 114 1.70 4.89 11.91
N GLY A 115 0.84 5.88 11.69
CA GLY A 115 0.75 7.09 12.51
C GLY A 115 1.65 8.24 12.04
N ALA A 116 2.16 8.20 10.80
CA ALA A 116 2.91 9.33 10.27
C ALA A 116 1.99 10.54 10.08
N ALA A 117 2.48 11.72 10.48
CA ALA A 117 1.78 12.97 10.23
C ALA A 117 1.70 13.23 8.71
N PRO A 118 0.54 13.70 8.20
CA PRO A 118 0.44 14.11 6.82
C PRO A 118 1.38 15.28 6.50
N TRP A 119 2.02 15.28 5.34
CA TRP A 119 2.88 16.41 4.92
C TRP A 119 2.07 17.61 4.41
N TRP A 120 0.75 17.45 4.28
CA TRP A 120 -0.20 18.46 3.83
C TRP A 120 -0.97 19.14 4.97
N SER A 121 -0.69 18.77 6.22
CA SER A 121 -1.25 19.40 7.43
C SER A 121 -0.36 20.52 7.95
#